data_AF-A0A0P9EPU3-F1
#
_entry.id   AF-A0A0P9EPU3-F1
#
_cell.length_a   1.000
_cell.length_b   1.000
_cell.length_c   1.000
_cell.angle_alpha   90.00
_cell.angle_beta   90.00
_cell.angle_gamma   90.00
#
_symmetry.space_group_name_H-M   'P 1'
#
loop_
_entity.id
_entity.type
_entity.pdbx_description
1 polymer ?
#
loop_
_entity_poly.entity_id
_entity_poly.type
_entity_poly.pdbx_seq_one_letter_code
_entity_poly.pdbx_strand_id
1 'polypeptide(L)'
;MLFRRNLDKILTTIFIVVMGTLQCAYWIEAIEVAQHATIFNGKAYWRSGGPGSFLPWPKQPGLLTVMTPMTDPTDQLIFYLIRTWLYIVIAVGMVALFGYLGWRIGKTRKAL
;
A
#
# COMPACT_ATOMS: atom_id res chain seq x y z
N MET A 1 30.39 22.29 4.44
CA MET A 1 29.51 21.47 5.31
C MET A 1 28.02 21.81 5.21
N LEU A 2 27.60 23.08 5.14
CA LEU A 2 26.18 23.47 5.07
C LEU A 2 25.44 22.96 3.82
N PHE A 3 26.08 23.01 2.65
CA PHE A 3 25.48 22.59 1.37
C PHE A 3 25.04 21.11 1.36
N ARG A 4 25.92 20.21 1.82
CA ARG A 4 25.66 18.75 1.89
C ARG A 4 24.51 18.41 2.85
N ARG A 5 24.43 19.13 3.99
CA ARG A 5 23.36 18.94 4.99
C ARG A 5 21.97 19.31 4.45
N ASN A 6 21.90 20.28 3.55
CA ASN A 6 20.64 20.69 2.93
C ASN A 6 20.23 19.68 1.85
N LEU A 7 21.18 19.13 1.10
CA LEU A 7 20.92 18.11 0.07
C LEU A 7 20.31 16.84 0.65
N ASP A 8 20.85 16.29 1.75
CA ASP A 8 20.31 15.07 2.37
C ASP A 8 18.86 15.25 2.86
N LYS A 9 18.53 16.44 3.39
CA LYS A 9 17.17 16.79 3.80
C LYS A 9 16.23 16.90 2.61
N ILE A 10 16.69 17.54 1.53
CA ILE A 10 15.92 17.68 0.28
C ILE A 10 15.63 16.30 -0.30
N LEU A 11 16.63 15.43 -0.44
CA LEU A 11 16.47 14.07 -0.95
C LEU A 11 15.52 13.23 -0.08
N THR A 12 15.66 13.32 1.24
CA THR A 12 14.76 12.61 2.17
C THR A 12 13.32 13.11 2.02
N THR A 13 13.13 14.42 1.88
CA THR A 13 11.80 15.03 1.69
C THR A 13 11.19 14.59 0.37
N ILE A 14 11.94 14.64 -0.73
CA ILE A 14 11.49 14.18 -2.06
C ILE A 14 11.10 12.70 -1.99
N PHE A 15 11.91 11.86 -1.35
CA PHE A 15 11.62 10.43 -1.21
C PHE A 15 10.32 10.18 -0.44
N ILE A 16 10.09 10.88 0.68
CA ILE A 16 8.84 10.78 1.46
C ILE A 16 7.64 11.20 0.62
N VAL A 17 7.74 12.30 -0.12
CA VAL A 17 6.65 12.81 -0.96
C VAL A 17 6.31 11.80 -2.07
N VAL A 18 7.32 11.27 -2.76
CA VAL A 18 7.13 10.26 -3.82
C VAL A 18 6.50 8.99 -3.25
N MET A 19 7.04 8.46 -2.16
CA MET A 19 6.48 7.24 -1.52
C MET A 19 5.06 7.45 -1.01
N GLY A 20 4.79 8.59 -0.36
CA GLY A 20 3.44 8.91 0.11
C GLY A 20 2.43 9.04 -1.03
N THR A 21 2.84 9.62 -2.16
CA THR A 21 2.00 9.74 -3.36
C THR A 21 1.70 8.37 -3.97
N LEU A 22 2.73 7.53 -4.15
CA LEU A 22 2.57 6.16 -4.66
C LEU A 22 1.67 5.32 -3.76
N GLN A 23 1.83 5.44 -2.45
CA GLN A 23 1.01 4.72 -1.48
C GLN A 23 -0.45 5.18 -1.50
N CYS A 24 -0.69 6.49 -1.64
CA CYS A 24 -2.05 7.02 -1.79
C CYS A 24 -2.71 6.48 -3.07
N ALA A 25 -2.01 6.55 -4.20
CA ALA A 25 -2.53 6.03 -5.47
C ALA A 25 -2.87 4.54 -5.39
N TYR A 26 -1.96 3.75 -4.80
CA TYR A 26 -2.18 2.32 -4.56
C TYR A 26 -3.44 2.05 -3.75
N TRP A 27 -3.61 2.72 -2.59
CA TRP A 27 -4.76 2.45 -1.72
C TRP A 27 -6.08 2.90 -2.33
N ILE A 28 -6.10 4.00 -3.10
CA ILE A 28 -7.30 4.45 -3.81
C ILE A 28 -7.78 3.37 -4.78
N GLU A 29 -6.89 2.85 -5.63
CA GLU A 29 -7.24 1.78 -6.57
C GLU A 29 -7.57 0.47 -5.85
N ALA A 30 -6.87 0.16 -4.75
CA ALA A 30 -7.15 -1.04 -3.97
C ALA A 30 -8.56 -0.98 -3.35
N ILE A 31 -8.99 0.18 -2.86
CA ILE A 31 -10.35 0.38 -2.34
C ILE A 31 -11.38 0.14 -3.45
N GLU A 32 -11.13 0.64 -4.66
CA GLU A 32 -12.00 0.43 -5.82
C GLU A 32 -12.10 -1.06 -6.20
N VAL A 33 -10.97 -1.76 -6.29
CA VAL A 33 -10.94 -3.20 -6.56
C VAL A 33 -11.64 -3.98 -5.45
N ALA A 34 -11.50 -3.58 -4.18
CA ALA A 34 -12.14 -4.25 -3.05
C ALA A 34 -13.69 -4.19 -3.09
N GLN A 35 -14.29 -3.23 -3.80
CA GLN A 35 -15.75 -3.19 -4.00
C GLN A 35 -16.27 -4.40 -4.80
N HIS A 36 -15.39 -5.01 -5.59
CA HIS A 36 -15.65 -6.21 -6.38
C HIS A 36 -15.36 -7.50 -5.61
N ALA A 37 -15.08 -7.41 -4.30
CA ALA A 37 -14.93 -8.55 -3.41
C ALA A 37 -16.06 -8.60 -2.38
N THR A 38 -16.26 -9.77 -1.77
CA THR A 38 -17.26 -9.97 -0.71
C THR A 38 -16.84 -11.08 0.23
N ILE A 39 -17.52 -11.19 1.37
CA ILE A 39 -17.40 -12.34 2.25
C ILE A 39 -18.64 -13.21 2.12
N PHE A 40 -18.42 -14.50 1.89
CA PHE A 40 -19.45 -15.51 1.89
C PHE A 40 -18.98 -16.70 2.72
N ASN A 41 -19.81 -17.16 3.65
CA ASN A 41 -19.46 -18.25 4.58
C ASN A 41 -18.10 -18.06 5.28
N GLY A 42 -17.80 -16.82 5.70
CA GLY A 42 -16.56 -16.48 6.40
C GLY A 42 -15.28 -16.47 5.54
N LYS A 43 -15.39 -16.67 4.22
CA LYS A 43 -14.25 -16.63 3.28
C LYS A 43 -14.41 -15.48 2.30
N ALA A 44 -13.28 -14.95 1.82
CA ALA A 44 -13.26 -13.89 0.83
C ALA A 44 -13.47 -14.45 -0.60
N TYR A 45 -14.29 -13.77 -1.38
CA TYR A 45 -14.60 -14.11 -2.77
C TYR A 45 -14.54 -12.86 -3.63
N TRP A 46 -14.05 -13.02 -4.85
CA TRP A 46 -14.30 -12.10 -5.94
C TRP A 46 -15.74 -12.24 -6.41
N ARG A 47 -16.39 -11.13 -6.72
CA ARG A 47 -17.75 -11.07 -7.29
C ARG A 47 -17.76 -11.31 -8.80
N SER A 48 -16.64 -11.75 -9.37
CA SER A 48 -16.55 -12.06 -10.78
C SER A 48 -15.72 -13.30 -11.11
N GLY A 49 -15.90 -13.81 -12.33
CA GLY A 49 -15.31 -15.06 -12.83
C GLY A 49 -13.83 -14.97 -13.15
N GLY A 50 -13.33 -13.77 -13.46
CA GLY A 50 -11.91 -13.51 -13.53
C GLY A 50 -11.45 -12.96 -12.18
N PRO A 51 -10.53 -13.62 -11.45
CA PRO A 51 -10.05 -13.07 -10.19
C PRO A 51 -9.38 -11.72 -10.40
N GLY A 52 -9.60 -10.80 -9.47
CA GLY A 52 -8.82 -9.57 -9.37
C GLY A 52 -7.46 -9.85 -8.74
N SER A 53 -6.68 -8.79 -8.54
CA SER A 53 -5.45 -8.87 -7.75
C SER A 53 -5.20 -7.53 -7.06
N PHE A 54 -4.66 -7.55 -5.84
CA PHE A 54 -4.19 -6.31 -5.20
C PHE A 54 -2.70 -6.07 -5.43
N LEU A 55 -1.95 -7.09 -5.82
CA LEU A 55 -0.51 -7.01 -6.08
C LEU A 55 -0.16 -7.38 -7.52
N PRO A 56 0.95 -6.84 -8.07
CA PRO A 56 1.80 -5.78 -7.50
C PRO A 56 1.14 -4.38 -7.53
N TRP A 57 0.07 -4.23 -8.33
CA TRP A 57 -0.79 -3.05 -8.40
C TRP A 57 -2.24 -3.53 -8.50
N PRO A 58 -3.23 -2.83 -7.93
CA PRO A 58 -4.61 -3.27 -7.95
C PRO A 58 -5.13 -3.43 -9.37
N LYS A 59 -5.74 -4.57 -9.64
CA LYS A 59 -6.32 -4.93 -10.93
C LYS A 59 -7.76 -5.35 -10.74
N GLN A 60 -8.63 -4.69 -11.49
CA GLN A 60 -10.05 -5.01 -11.48
C GLN A 60 -10.28 -6.46 -11.93
N PRO A 61 -11.25 -7.15 -11.31
CA PRO A 61 -11.58 -8.51 -11.67
C PRO A 61 -12.40 -8.53 -12.99
N GLY A 62 -12.60 -9.72 -13.56
CA GLY A 62 -13.27 -9.87 -14.87
C GLY A 62 -14.74 -9.41 -14.87
N LEU A 63 -15.35 -9.30 -16.05
CA LEU A 63 -16.72 -8.77 -16.20
C LEU A 63 -17.85 -9.76 -15.84
N LEU A 64 -17.55 -11.06 -15.81
CA LEU A 64 -18.55 -12.11 -15.58
C LEU A 64 -18.97 -12.16 -14.11
N THR A 65 -20.23 -11.95 -13.79
CA THR A 65 -20.74 -11.97 -12.40
C THR A 65 -20.93 -13.39 -11.88
N VAL A 66 -19.87 -13.94 -11.28
CA VAL A 66 -19.87 -15.22 -10.57
C VAL A 66 -18.96 -15.14 -9.35
N MET A 67 -19.24 -15.89 -8.30
CA MET A 67 -18.38 -15.88 -7.11
C MET A 67 -17.17 -16.79 -7.31
N THR A 68 -15.98 -16.18 -7.30
CA THR A 68 -14.71 -16.91 -7.40
C THR A 68 -13.96 -16.80 -6.06
N PRO A 69 -13.53 -17.91 -5.43
CA PRO A 69 -12.80 -17.83 -4.18
C PRO A 69 -11.51 -17.03 -4.34
N MET A 70 -11.25 -16.13 -3.40
CA MET A 70 -9.98 -15.39 -3.35
C MET A 70 -8.92 -16.32 -2.75
N THR A 71 -8.14 -16.98 -3.61
CA THR A 71 -7.18 -18.01 -3.16
C THR A 71 -5.86 -17.43 -2.66
N ASP A 72 -5.46 -16.25 -3.13
CA ASP A 72 -4.19 -15.63 -2.72
C ASP A 72 -4.29 -15.08 -1.28
N PRO A 73 -3.42 -15.52 -0.35
CA PRO A 73 -3.46 -15.07 1.03
C PRO A 73 -3.12 -13.58 1.19
N THR A 74 -2.32 -13.04 0.27
CA THR A 74 -1.94 -11.63 0.26
C THR A 74 -3.12 -10.77 -0.16
N ASP A 75 -3.87 -11.20 -1.17
CA ASP A 75 -5.09 -10.51 -1.57
C ASP A 75 -6.14 -10.55 -0.46
N GLN A 76 -6.27 -11.69 0.23
CA GLN A 76 -7.14 -11.79 1.40
C GLN A 76 -6.71 -10.80 2.48
N LEU A 77 -5.42 -10.73 2.81
CA LEU A 77 -4.89 -9.81 3.81
C LEU A 77 -5.24 -8.36 3.44
N ILE A 78 -4.94 -7.93 2.21
CA ILE A 78 -5.18 -6.56 1.75
C ILE A 78 -6.67 -6.24 1.77
N PHE A 79 -7.52 -7.18 1.31
CA PHE A 79 -8.96 -7.03 1.39
C PHE A 79 -9.46 -6.85 2.83
N TYR A 80 -8.97 -7.66 3.79
CA TYR A 80 -9.32 -7.52 5.20
C TYR A 80 -8.84 -6.19 5.79
N LEU A 81 -7.64 -5.74 5.42
CA LEU A 81 -7.10 -4.44 5.85
C LEU A 81 -7.95 -3.27 5.34
N ILE A 82 -8.41 -3.34 4.10
CA ILE A 82 -9.32 -2.34 3.52
C ILE A 82 -10.65 -2.37 4.26
N ARG A 83 -11.23 -3.55 4.43
CA ARG A 83 -12.54 -3.73 5.08
C ARG A 83 -12.56 -3.25 6.53
N THR A 84 -11.45 -3.42 7.25
CA THR A 84 -11.30 -3.02 8.65
C THR A 84 -10.74 -1.60 8.82
N TRP A 85 -10.47 -0.88 7.73
CA TRP A 85 -9.82 0.42 7.71
C TRP A 85 -8.39 0.44 8.31
N LEU A 86 -7.83 -0.73 8.62
CA LEU A 86 -6.47 -0.86 9.16
C LEU A 86 -5.39 -0.50 8.14
N TYR A 87 -5.71 -0.47 6.85
CA TYR A 87 -4.80 0.01 5.82
C TYR A 87 -4.32 1.44 6.06
N ILE A 88 -5.13 2.31 6.69
CA ILE A 88 -4.74 3.69 7.03
C ILE A 88 -3.58 3.68 8.03
N VAL A 89 -3.68 2.83 9.07
CA VAL A 89 -2.65 2.70 10.09
C VAL A 89 -1.35 2.19 9.47
N ILE A 90 -1.44 1.21 8.57
CA ILE A 90 -0.29 0.68 7.84
C ILE A 90 0.31 1.76 6.93
N ALA A 91 -0.52 2.54 6.23
CA ALA A 91 -0.06 3.59 5.34
C ALA A 91 0.72 4.68 6.09
N VAL A 92 0.13 5.21 7.15
CA VAL A 92 0.78 6.21 8.02
C VAL A 92 2.05 5.62 8.66
N GLY A 93 1.98 4.36 9.12
CA GLY A 93 3.12 3.66 9.69
C GLY A 93 4.29 3.52 8.72
N MET A 94 4.03 3.19 7.45
CA MET A 94 5.07 3.08 6.42
C MET A 94 5.71 4.45 6.12
N VAL A 95 4.92 5.51 5.97
CA VAL A 95 5.45 6.87 5.77
C VAL A 95 6.30 7.32 6.96
N ALA A 96 5.83 7.09 8.18
CA ALA A 96 6.57 7.41 9.40
C ALA A 96 7.89 6.61 9.50
N LEU A 97 7.85 5.32 9.15
CA LEU A 97 9.03 4.46 9.10
C LEU A 97 10.06 4.98 8.08
N PHE A 98 9.64 5.30 6.86
CA PHE A 98 10.53 5.85 5.83
C PHE A 98 11.13 7.19 6.26
N GLY A 99 10.34 8.06 6.89
CA GLY A 99 10.83 9.30 7.47
C GLY A 99 11.87 9.08 8.57
N TYR A 100 11.61 8.14 9.48
CA TYR A 100 12.54 7.78 10.55
C TYR A 100 13.86 7.19 10.01
N LEU A 101 13.78 6.29 9.03
CA LEU A 101 14.95 5.69 8.39
C LEU A 101 15.79 6.73 7.65
N GLY A 102 15.15 7.63 6.89
CA GLY A 102 15.84 8.75 6.24
C GLY A 102 16.58 9.63 7.24
N TRP A 103 15.93 9.95 8.37
CA TRP A 103 16.55 10.70 9.46
C TRP A 103 17.74 9.97 10.10
N ARG A 104 17.60 8.67 10.38
CA ARG A 104 18.66 7.81 10.94
C ARG A 104 19.88 7.76 10.04
N ILE A 105 19.70 7.48 8.75
CA ILE A 105 20.79 7.40 7.76
C ILE A 105 21.52 8.76 7.66
N GLY A 106 20.75 9.85 7.63
CA GLY A 106 21.30 11.21 7.65
C GLY A 106 22.06 11.56 8.93
N LYS A 107 21.80 10.88 10.05
CA LYS A 107 22.56 11.04 11.31
C LYS A 107 23.85 10.22 11.30
N THR A 108 23.80 8.97 10.86
CA THR A 108 24.98 8.08 10.83
C THR A 108 26.07 8.61 9.90
N ARG A 109 25.71 9.18 8.74
CA ARG A 109 26.68 9.82 7.83
C ARG A 109 27.36 11.09 8.39
N LYS A 110 26.90 11.62 9.53
CA LYS A 110 27.54 12.78 10.19
C LYS A 110 28.61 12.39 11.21
N ALA A 111 28.70 11.11 11.57
CA ALA A 111 29.63 10.61 12.58
C ALA A 111 30.95 10.08 12.00
N LEU A 112 31.05 9.99 10.67
CA LEU A 112 32.23 9.69 9.86
C LEU A 112 32.71 10.98 9.18
#